data_AF-A0A7S9H1U6-F1
#
_entry.id   AF-A0A7S9H1U6-F1
#
_cell.length_a   1.000
_cell.length_b   1.000
_cell.length_c   1.000
_cell.angle_alpha   90.00
_cell.angle_beta   90.00
_cell.angle_gamma   90.00
#
_symmetry.space_group_name_H-M   'P 1'
#
loop_
_entity.id
_entity.type
_entity.pdbx_description
1 polymer ?
#
loop_
_entity_poly.entity_id
_entity_poly.type
_entity_poly.pdbx_seq_one_letter_code
_entity_poly.pdbx_strand_id
1 'polypeptide(L)'
;MRRDQHHNSTLVVFGDSLSDNGNLFNLIGLPQPPDWDGRFSNGPNYAEQLASLLHMRLDDRAYGFAEASDTSPSLLVNHVPPHAINLSYQVAQYIAELDGHKPPADATALINIGSNDYDSFFLNDGNPADLPAFVQNVIGSVDAAINALTDAGFKHIILYTLPDFGLTPNAQAEGPAVVAAVHAVDLVNNAALAQLAASHSNVHLVDAFQLTEAFAADPKTFGFNNDLTVTWTAQLATGTHQFAPNELAFFDGEHPTSAAHGVLAAFSDAVLTSDTAQFLDGTQSVIHAGGGDNFVFATPLDPTRSGLNDNYTIYGGAGDDIIFAGEGNVTVHGGTGNDLIWAGAGNATLDGGSGHDVLETGSTGVNKLIGGSDGDALIVNRAGTNALFGGTGNDLFVLKESASLVKPDGSFTFGQQMVSGGGGHDTLRFIINDQNPTAERAFLAEFARIETAFDQAAKHGHAGSFDIDGLHVTGTERIELQIDSVSTDPSTPYLITHAIAAADGHGGEVSNSLGHLLQTAEQWNLLTV
;
A
#
# COMPACT_ATOMS: atom_id res chain seq x y z
N MET A 1 3.68 0.97 19.43
CA MET A 1 3.33 2.40 19.59
C MET A 1 1.82 2.48 19.59
N ARG A 2 1.15 3.27 20.44
CA ARG A 2 -0.34 3.36 20.37
C ARG A 2 -0.73 4.69 19.74
N ARG A 3 -1.62 4.67 18.74
CA ARG A 3 -2.02 5.87 17.96
C ARG A 3 -2.50 7.03 18.86
N ASP A 4 -3.11 6.75 20.00
CA ASP A 4 -3.65 7.74 20.94
C ASP A 4 -2.59 8.49 21.78
N GLN A 5 -1.33 8.06 21.78
CA GLN A 5 -0.27 8.67 22.59
C GLN A 5 0.63 9.67 21.84
N HIS A 6 0.43 9.85 20.53
CA HIS A 6 1.44 10.48 19.67
C HIS A 6 1.00 11.79 19.00
N HIS A 7 -0.20 12.32 19.31
CA HIS A 7 -0.59 13.65 18.83
C HIS A 7 0.43 14.71 19.32
N ASN A 8 1.30 15.18 18.42
CA ASN A 8 2.45 16.09 18.60
C ASN A 8 3.85 15.47 18.80
N SER A 9 4.04 14.15 18.64
CA SER A 9 5.39 13.59 18.58
C SER A 9 6.06 13.88 17.22
N THR A 10 7.38 13.71 17.17
CA THR A 10 8.18 13.89 15.94
C THR A 10 8.77 12.54 15.52
N LEU A 11 8.61 12.20 14.24
CA LEU A 11 9.33 11.11 13.59
C LEU A 11 10.59 11.71 12.94
N VAL A 12 11.76 11.32 13.45
CA VAL A 12 13.06 11.77 12.93
C VAL A 12 13.64 10.68 12.05
N VAL A 13 13.78 10.94 10.76
CA VAL A 13 14.08 9.91 9.76
C VAL A 13 15.53 10.01 9.32
N PHE A 14 16.25 8.90 9.38
CA PHE A 14 17.61 8.74 8.87
C PHE A 14 17.60 7.64 7.81
N GLY A 15 18.15 7.90 6.63
CA GLY A 15 18.01 6.96 5.53
C GLY A 15 18.60 7.41 4.21
N ASP A 16 18.22 6.69 3.16
CA ASP A 16 18.67 6.88 1.79
C ASP A 16 17.55 7.41 0.86
N SER A 17 17.63 7.13 -0.44
CA SER A 17 16.65 7.59 -1.45
C SER A 17 15.23 7.10 -1.20
N LEU A 18 15.05 5.98 -0.48
CA LEU A 18 13.72 5.49 -0.13
C LEU A 18 13.00 6.41 0.86
N SER A 19 13.75 7.24 1.61
CA SER A 19 13.22 8.11 2.66
C SER A 19 13.45 9.59 2.40
N ASP A 20 14.36 9.96 1.49
CA ASP A 20 14.67 11.36 1.16
C ASP A 20 13.43 12.09 0.61
N ASN A 21 13.05 13.18 1.27
CA ASN A 21 11.93 14.06 0.88
C ASN A 21 12.37 15.35 0.16
N GLY A 22 13.59 15.38 -0.38
CA GLY A 22 14.16 16.51 -1.13
C GLY A 22 15.41 17.12 -0.50
N ASN A 23 15.99 16.50 0.52
CA ASN A 23 17.24 16.92 1.14
C ASN A 23 18.42 16.89 0.16
N LEU A 24 18.57 15.82 -0.63
CA LEU A 24 19.59 15.79 -1.69
C LEU A 24 19.29 16.82 -2.79
N PHE A 25 18.02 17.05 -3.10
CA PHE A 25 17.60 18.03 -4.10
C PHE A 25 17.97 19.45 -3.66
N ASN A 26 17.74 19.78 -2.41
CA ASN A 26 18.14 21.05 -1.84
C ASN A 26 19.68 21.21 -1.78
N LEU A 27 20.41 20.10 -1.63
CA LEU A 27 21.87 20.12 -1.55
C LEU A 27 22.54 20.32 -2.92
N ILE A 28 22.12 19.54 -3.93
CA ILE A 28 22.80 19.48 -5.23
C ILE A 28 21.86 19.49 -6.44
N GLY A 29 20.55 19.57 -6.24
CA GLY A 29 19.56 19.51 -7.30
C GLY A 29 19.35 18.12 -7.88
N LEU A 30 19.44 17.05 -7.08
CA LEU A 30 19.05 15.70 -7.50
C LEU A 30 18.05 15.09 -6.51
N PRO A 31 17.06 14.31 -6.96
CA PRO A 31 16.79 13.96 -8.35
C PRO A 31 16.09 15.08 -9.14
N GLN A 32 16.05 14.96 -10.46
CA GLN A 32 15.42 15.92 -11.38
C GLN A 32 14.18 15.29 -12.03
N PRO A 33 13.23 16.06 -12.58
CA PRO A 33 12.07 15.50 -13.26
C PRO A 33 12.44 14.36 -14.24
N PRO A 34 11.68 13.25 -14.30
CA PRO A 34 10.27 13.11 -13.90
C PRO A 34 10.02 12.85 -12.40
N ASP A 35 11.05 12.76 -11.58
CA ASP A 35 10.97 12.66 -10.12
C ASP A 35 10.14 13.80 -9.51
N TRP A 36 9.35 13.47 -8.48
CA TRP A 36 8.38 14.37 -7.87
C TRP A 36 9.02 15.21 -6.77
N ASP A 37 9.17 16.51 -7.01
CA ASP A 37 9.58 17.49 -6.01
C ASP A 37 10.83 17.08 -5.21
N GLY A 38 11.82 16.46 -5.88
CA GLY A 38 13.06 16.01 -5.25
C GLY A 38 12.99 14.67 -4.49
N ARG A 39 11.90 13.91 -4.59
CA ARG A 39 11.81 12.52 -4.12
C ARG A 39 12.20 11.58 -5.24
N PHE A 40 12.85 10.46 -4.93
CA PHE A 40 13.13 9.39 -5.89
C PHE A 40 11.87 8.54 -6.16
N SER A 41 10.78 9.20 -6.58
CA SER A 41 9.48 8.58 -6.82
C SER A 41 8.56 9.55 -7.58
N ASN A 42 7.33 9.14 -7.87
CA ASN A 42 6.27 9.97 -8.46
C ASN A 42 5.36 10.66 -7.40
N GLY A 43 5.76 10.69 -6.14
CA GLY A 43 4.99 11.28 -5.04
C GLY A 43 5.70 11.18 -3.70
N PRO A 44 4.99 11.45 -2.58
CA PRO A 44 5.53 11.29 -1.24
C PRO A 44 6.05 9.87 -0.98
N ASN A 45 7.18 9.77 -0.29
CA ASN A 45 7.78 8.49 0.07
C ASN A 45 7.12 7.85 1.31
N TYR A 46 7.53 6.63 1.68
CA TYR A 46 6.88 5.89 2.76
C TYR A 46 7.05 6.57 4.12
N ALA A 47 8.14 7.29 4.37
CA ALA A 47 8.39 7.95 5.64
C ALA A 47 7.47 9.18 5.80
N GLU A 48 7.23 9.92 4.72
CA GLU A 48 6.24 11.00 4.67
C GLU A 48 4.82 10.47 4.95
N GLN A 49 4.45 9.38 4.29
CA GLN A 49 3.13 8.77 4.44
C GLN A 49 2.94 8.14 5.83
N LEU A 50 3.96 7.48 6.37
CA LEU A 50 3.94 6.89 7.72
C LEU A 50 3.80 7.96 8.80
N ALA A 51 4.50 9.08 8.68
CA ALA A 51 4.34 10.19 9.63
C ALA A 51 2.90 10.72 9.64
N SER A 52 2.25 10.78 8.47
CA SER A 52 0.84 11.16 8.36
C SER A 52 -0.08 10.15 9.06
N LEU A 53 0.13 8.85 8.81
CA LEU A 53 -0.63 7.75 9.44
C LEU A 53 -0.51 7.72 10.96
N LEU A 54 0.71 7.91 11.48
CA LEU A 54 1.00 7.96 12.92
C LEU A 54 0.60 9.30 13.57
N HIS A 55 0.13 10.27 12.78
CA HIS A 55 -0.16 11.64 13.21
C HIS A 55 1.04 12.36 13.88
N MET A 56 2.24 12.10 13.34
CA MET A 56 3.50 12.64 13.80
C MET A 56 3.99 13.79 12.91
N ARG A 57 4.75 14.72 13.48
CA ARG A 57 5.52 15.68 12.70
C ARG A 57 6.72 14.97 12.08
N LEU A 58 7.01 15.24 10.81
CA LEU A 58 8.19 14.72 10.14
C LEU A 58 9.40 15.65 10.33
N ASP A 59 10.54 15.08 10.69
CA ASP A 59 11.87 15.69 10.61
C ASP A 59 12.77 14.74 9.79
N ASP A 60 12.83 14.97 8.48
CA ASP A 60 13.57 14.11 7.56
C ASP A 60 15.04 14.52 7.45
N ARG A 61 15.94 13.58 7.72
CA ARG A 61 17.41 13.73 7.64
C ARG A 61 18.03 12.82 6.59
N ALA A 62 17.21 12.12 5.80
CA ALA A 62 17.67 11.19 4.79
C ALA A 62 18.24 11.92 3.58
N TYR A 63 19.13 11.26 2.85
CA TYR A 63 19.70 11.77 1.60
C TYR A 63 19.79 10.63 0.59
N GLY A 64 19.37 10.86 -0.65
CA GLY A 64 19.62 9.91 -1.74
C GLY A 64 21.09 9.51 -1.83
N PHE A 65 21.35 8.24 -2.16
CA PHE A 65 22.68 7.62 -2.22
C PHE A 65 23.42 7.47 -0.87
N ALA A 66 22.76 7.76 0.26
CA ALA A 66 23.39 7.57 1.57
C ALA A 66 23.70 6.10 1.86
N GLU A 67 24.88 5.86 2.42
CA GLU A 67 25.33 4.56 2.90
C GLU A 67 25.30 4.50 4.43
N ALA A 68 25.20 3.29 4.96
CA ALA A 68 25.33 3.03 6.39
C ALA A 68 26.79 3.11 6.85
N SER A 69 27.72 2.54 6.08
CA SER A 69 29.06 2.17 6.58
C SER A 69 30.18 3.16 6.35
N ASP A 70 29.98 4.21 5.54
CA ASP A 70 31.04 5.13 5.11
C ASP A 70 32.23 4.46 4.43
N THR A 71 32.12 3.20 3.99
CA THR A 71 33.28 2.49 3.43
C THR A 71 33.50 2.75 1.96
N SER A 72 32.50 3.29 1.28
CA SER A 72 32.57 3.60 -0.12
C SER A 72 32.58 5.11 -0.35
N PRO A 73 33.37 5.59 -1.31
CA PRO A 73 33.32 7.00 -1.68
C PRO A 73 31.96 7.27 -2.34
N SER A 74 31.23 8.25 -1.82
CA SER A 74 29.93 8.67 -2.37
C SER A 74 29.98 8.75 -3.90
N LEU A 75 28.99 8.20 -4.59
CA LEU A 75 28.84 8.33 -6.05
C LEU A 75 28.79 9.80 -6.51
N LEU A 76 28.61 10.73 -5.56
CA LEU A 76 28.55 12.17 -5.72
C LEU A 76 29.83 12.89 -5.31
N VAL A 77 31.00 12.24 -5.25
CA VAL A 77 32.29 12.83 -4.80
C VAL A 77 32.67 14.18 -5.44
N ASN A 78 32.15 14.49 -6.64
CA ASN A 78 32.40 15.75 -7.33
C ASN A 78 31.44 16.90 -6.93
N HIS A 79 30.38 16.58 -6.19
CA HIS A 79 29.30 17.49 -5.83
C HIS A 79 29.11 17.59 -4.31
N VAL A 80 29.45 16.54 -3.57
CA VAL A 80 29.30 16.45 -2.11
C VAL A 80 30.60 15.95 -1.50
N PRO A 81 31.05 16.51 -0.35
CA PRO A 81 32.20 15.96 0.37
C PRO A 81 31.96 14.47 0.71
N PRO A 82 33.00 13.61 0.68
CA PRO A 82 32.85 12.20 1.01
C PRO A 82 32.15 12.02 2.37
N HIS A 83 31.17 11.10 2.39
CA HIS A 83 30.39 10.71 3.58
C HIS A 83 29.48 11.79 4.18
N ALA A 84 29.41 13.00 3.61
CA ALA A 84 28.60 14.10 4.14
C ALA A 84 27.07 13.95 3.93
N ILE A 85 26.62 12.75 3.57
CA ILE A 85 25.22 12.36 3.43
C ILE A 85 24.91 11.04 4.14
N ASN A 86 25.91 10.30 4.58
CA ASN A 86 25.76 8.95 5.08
C ASN A 86 25.22 8.94 6.51
N LEU A 87 24.79 7.76 6.99
CA LEU A 87 24.11 7.60 8.28
C LEU A 87 24.83 8.29 9.44
N SER A 88 26.15 8.11 9.53
CA SER A 88 26.97 8.70 10.60
C SER A 88 26.90 10.23 10.59
N TYR A 89 26.88 10.85 9.41
CA TYR A 89 26.76 12.28 9.24
C TYR A 89 25.36 12.77 9.60
N GLN A 90 24.31 12.11 9.10
CA GLN A 90 22.92 12.48 9.37
C GLN A 90 22.65 12.49 10.88
N VAL A 91 23.05 11.42 11.59
CA VAL A 91 22.89 11.28 13.04
C VAL A 91 23.73 12.32 13.79
N ALA A 92 24.98 12.52 13.39
CA ALA A 92 25.85 13.50 14.04
C ALA A 92 25.34 14.94 13.89
N GLN A 93 24.81 15.32 12.73
CA GLN A 93 24.20 16.63 12.51
C GLN A 93 22.98 16.82 13.43
N TYR A 94 22.06 15.85 13.45
CA TYR A 94 20.88 15.91 14.32
C TYR A 94 21.27 16.07 15.80
N ILE A 95 22.20 15.25 16.29
CA ILE A 95 22.65 15.33 17.70
C ILE A 95 23.34 16.68 17.98
N ALA A 96 24.12 17.22 17.05
CA ALA A 96 24.75 18.52 17.20
C ALA A 96 23.73 19.65 17.30
N GLU A 97 22.64 19.59 16.52
CA GLU A 97 21.54 20.56 16.54
C GLU A 97 20.73 20.54 17.85
N LEU A 98 20.73 19.42 18.57
CA LEU A 98 20.14 19.38 19.92
C LEU A 98 20.89 20.30 20.91
N ASP A 99 22.13 20.68 20.62
CA ASP A 99 22.95 21.59 21.44
C ASP A 99 22.98 21.17 22.93
N GLY A 100 23.16 19.87 23.18
CA GLY A 100 23.17 19.28 24.52
C GLY A 100 21.80 19.11 25.19
N HIS A 101 20.70 19.43 24.50
CA HIS A 101 19.35 19.12 24.94
C HIS A 101 18.96 17.69 24.54
N LYS A 102 17.87 17.19 25.11
CA LYS A 102 17.26 15.92 24.67
C LYS A 102 16.37 16.18 23.45
N PRO A 103 16.12 15.15 22.62
CA PRO A 103 15.05 15.18 21.63
C PRO A 103 13.71 15.62 22.26
N PRO A 104 12.76 16.14 21.45
CA PRO A 104 11.40 16.39 21.90
C PRO A 104 10.82 15.19 22.66
N ALA A 105 9.98 15.45 23.66
CA ALA A 105 9.31 14.38 24.40
C ALA A 105 8.57 13.47 23.41
N ASP A 106 8.84 12.17 23.52
CA ASP A 106 8.23 11.11 22.71
C ASP A 106 8.58 11.16 21.21
N ALA A 107 9.71 11.78 20.85
CA ALA A 107 10.31 11.62 19.53
C ALA A 107 10.71 10.15 19.27
N THR A 108 10.46 9.70 18.06
CA THR A 108 10.82 8.38 17.54
C THR A 108 11.84 8.57 16.43
N ALA A 109 12.96 7.84 16.49
CA ALA A 109 13.88 7.79 15.35
C ALA A 109 13.45 6.67 14.39
N LEU A 110 13.71 6.84 13.10
CA LEU A 110 13.53 5.82 12.07
C LEU A 110 14.84 5.67 11.31
N ILE A 111 15.29 4.43 11.10
CA ILE A 111 16.47 4.10 10.32
C ILE A 111 16.07 3.11 9.21
N ASN A 112 16.22 3.53 7.96
CA ASN A 112 16.11 2.67 6.77
C ASN A 112 17.24 3.02 5.79
N ILE A 113 18.28 2.19 5.79
CA ILE A 113 19.53 2.45 5.10
C ILE A 113 20.33 1.16 4.95
N GLY A 114 21.23 1.13 3.98
CA GLY A 114 22.17 0.03 3.77
C GLY A 114 22.21 -0.48 2.33
N SER A 115 21.16 -0.19 1.55
CA SER A 115 21.01 -0.58 0.15
C SER A 115 22.25 -0.19 -0.68
N ASN A 116 22.62 1.09 -0.61
CA ASN A 116 23.74 1.66 -1.38
C ASN A 116 25.11 1.06 -0.99
N ASP A 117 25.26 0.52 0.22
CA ASP A 117 26.51 -0.12 0.62
C ASP A 117 26.81 -1.32 -0.29
N TYR A 118 25.77 -2.09 -0.65
CA TYR A 118 25.92 -3.32 -1.42
C TYR A 118 26.14 -3.07 -2.91
N ASP A 119 25.71 -1.93 -3.46
CA ASP A 119 26.06 -1.54 -4.84
C ASP A 119 27.57 -1.55 -5.03
N SER A 120 28.31 -0.98 -4.08
CA SER A 120 29.77 -0.95 -4.13
C SER A 120 30.40 -2.35 -4.04
N PHE A 121 29.78 -3.27 -3.31
CA PHE A 121 30.21 -4.66 -3.22
C PHE A 121 30.05 -5.35 -4.58
N PHE A 122 28.91 -5.15 -5.26
CA PHE A 122 28.66 -5.74 -6.58
C PHE A 122 29.50 -5.09 -7.68
N LEU A 123 29.66 -3.77 -7.69
CA LEU A 123 30.44 -3.03 -8.70
C LEU A 123 31.93 -3.37 -8.70
N ASN A 124 32.46 -3.88 -7.59
CA ASN A 124 33.88 -4.22 -7.44
C ASN A 124 34.15 -5.74 -7.54
N ASP A 125 33.25 -6.51 -8.15
CA ASP A 125 33.32 -7.98 -8.23
C ASP A 125 33.52 -8.62 -6.83
N GLY A 126 32.72 -8.17 -5.86
CA GLY A 126 32.80 -8.61 -4.46
C GLY A 126 32.88 -10.13 -4.33
N ASN A 127 33.92 -10.61 -3.64
CA ASN A 127 34.10 -12.03 -3.42
C ASN A 127 33.08 -12.52 -2.38
N PRO A 128 32.25 -13.55 -2.65
CA PRO A 128 31.30 -14.08 -1.69
C PRO A 128 31.90 -14.48 -0.34
N ALA A 129 33.20 -14.80 -0.28
CA ALA A 129 33.90 -15.09 0.97
C ALA A 129 34.05 -13.87 1.90
N ASP A 130 34.01 -12.65 1.34
CA ASP A 130 34.17 -11.39 2.08
C ASP A 130 32.82 -10.83 2.55
N LEU A 131 31.70 -11.34 2.01
CA LEU A 131 30.35 -10.89 2.34
C LEU A 131 30.05 -10.88 3.85
N PRO A 132 30.42 -11.90 4.66
CA PRO A 132 30.17 -11.84 6.10
C PRO A 132 30.87 -10.67 6.78
N ALA A 133 32.11 -10.35 6.39
CA ALA A 133 32.85 -9.23 6.97
C ALA A 133 32.26 -7.88 6.51
N PHE A 134 31.83 -7.81 5.26
CA PHE A 134 31.15 -6.63 4.71
C PHE A 134 29.84 -6.34 5.44
N VAL A 135 28.98 -7.35 5.60
CA VAL A 135 27.73 -7.26 6.38
C VAL A 135 28.02 -6.81 7.81
N GLN A 136 29.00 -7.40 8.50
CA GLN A 136 29.33 -6.98 9.86
C GLN A 136 29.74 -5.50 9.97
N ASN A 137 30.38 -4.96 8.94
CA ASN A 137 30.76 -3.55 8.89
C ASN A 137 29.55 -2.62 8.67
N VAL A 138 28.63 -2.98 7.77
CA VAL A 138 27.35 -2.28 7.57
C VAL A 138 26.54 -2.28 8.86
N ILE A 139 26.31 -3.47 9.44
CA ILE A 139 25.55 -3.64 10.68
C ILE A 139 26.19 -2.93 11.87
N GLY A 140 27.53 -2.94 11.97
CA GLY A 140 28.24 -2.22 13.02
C GLY A 140 28.06 -0.70 12.95
N SER A 141 27.85 -0.15 11.76
CA SER A 141 27.61 1.28 11.57
C SER A 141 26.17 1.66 11.93
N VAL A 142 25.20 0.80 11.61
CA VAL A 142 23.81 0.92 12.08
C VAL A 142 23.74 0.81 13.62
N ASP A 143 24.46 -0.13 14.22
CA ASP A 143 24.57 -0.29 15.68
C ASP A 143 25.14 0.97 16.34
N ALA A 144 26.20 1.56 15.77
CA ALA A 144 26.76 2.81 16.27
C ALA A 144 25.75 3.97 16.23
N ALA A 145 24.95 4.08 15.16
CA ALA A 145 23.88 5.06 15.05
C ALA A 145 22.77 4.85 16.11
N ILE A 146 22.32 3.60 16.30
CA ILE A 146 21.32 3.24 17.32
C ILE A 146 21.82 3.61 18.73
N ASN A 147 23.07 3.30 19.05
CA ASN A 147 23.67 3.65 20.33
C ASN A 147 23.75 5.17 20.52
N ALA A 148 24.17 5.93 19.50
CA ALA A 148 24.24 7.38 19.56
C ALA A 148 22.87 8.04 19.77
N LEU A 149 21.82 7.55 19.10
CA LEU A 149 20.45 8.02 19.27
C LEU A 149 19.89 7.64 20.66
N THR A 150 20.18 6.42 21.13
CA THR A 150 19.80 5.97 22.47
C THR A 150 20.44 6.86 23.54
N ASP A 151 21.73 7.16 23.42
CA ASP A 151 22.47 8.05 24.32
C ASP A 151 21.96 9.50 24.26
N ALA A 152 21.53 9.97 23.09
CA ALA A 152 20.87 11.26 22.94
C ALA A 152 19.49 11.30 23.63
N GLY A 153 18.88 10.14 23.89
CA GLY A 153 17.67 9.99 24.69
C GLY A 153 16.43 9.51 23.94
N PHE A 154 16.57 8.98 22.72
CA PHE A 154 15.47 8.34 22.02
C PHE A 154 15.01 7.07 22.74
N LYS A 155 13.71 7.00 23.04
CA LYS A 155 13.07 5.83 23.68
C LYS A 155 12.54 4.81 22.69
N HIS A 156 12.34 5.23 21.44
CA HIS A 156 11.85 4.39 20.37
C HIS A 156 12.68 4.65 19.12
N ILE A 157 13.19 3.57 18.53
CA ILE A 157 13.91 3.58 17.27
C ILE A 157 13.26 2.53 16.39
N ILE A 158 12.74 2.93 15.24
CA ILE A 158 12.24 2.02 14.22
C ILE A 158 13.42 1.66 13.32
N LEU A 159 13.67 0.36 13.13
CA LEU A 159 14.70 -0.13 12.25
C LEU A 159 14.04 -0.96 11.14
N TYR A 160 14.34 -0.64 9.89
CA TYR A 160 13.89 -1.43 8.75
C TYR A 160 14.93 -2.48 8.39
N THR A 161 14.47 -3.68 8.01
CA THR A 161 15.28 -4.57 7.18
C THR A 161 15.43 -3.97 5.78
N LEU A 162 16.42 -4.43 5.02
CA LEU A 162 16.48 -4.11 3.59
C LEU A 162 15.28 -4.77 2.87
N PRO A 163 14.65 -4.10 1.90
CA PRO A 163 13.73 -4.76 0.98
C PRO A 163 14.47 -5.80 0.13
N ASP A 164 13.75 -6.74 -0.51
CA ASP A 164 14.38 -7.65 -1.48
C ASP A 164 14.74 -6.89 -2.77
N PHE A 165 16.02 -6.57 -2.94
CA PHE A 165 16.49 -5.87 -4.14
C PHE A 165 16.47 -6.75 -5.38
N GLY A 166 16.40 -8.08 -5.21
CA GLY A 166 16.19 -9.01 -6.30
C GLY A 166 14.93 -8.70 -7.11
N LEU A 167 13.94 -8.03 -6.52
CA LEU A 167 12.69 -7.64 -7.17
C LEU A 167 12.80 -6.39 -8.04
N THR A 168 13.86 -5.60 -7.88
CA THR A 168 14.02 -4.36 -8.64
C THR A 168 14.09 -4.65 -10.15
N PRO A 169 13.46 -3.83 -11.01
CA PRO A 169 13.54 -4.00 -12.45
C PRO A 169 14.99 -4.05 -12.98
N ASN A 170 15.92 -3.30 -12.36
CA ASN A 170 17.34 -3.35 -12.70
C ASN A 170 17.96 -4.73 -12.38
N ALA A 171 17.73 -5.30 -11.20
CA ALA A 171 18.23 -6.63 -10.86
C ALA A 171 17.63 -7.72 -11.76
N GLN A 172 16.33 -7.63 -12.06
CA GLN A 172 15.64 -8.55 -12.97
C GLN A 172 16.21 -8.50 -14.39
N ALA A 173 16.61 -7.31 -14.88
CA ALA A 173 17.20 -7.13 -16.20
C ALA A 173 18.59 -7.81 -16.34
N GLU A 174 19.37 -7.91 -15.26
CA GLU A 174 20.66 -8.62 -15.22
C GLU A 174 20.50 -10.15 -15.20
N GLY A 175 19.32 -10.64 -14.81
CA GLY A 175 18.89 -12.02 -14.93
C GLY A 175 19.04 -12.87 -13.65
N PRO A 176 18.61 -14.16 -13.71
CA PRO A 176 18.32 -14.94 -12.51
C PRO A 176 19.50 -15.18 -11.56
N ALA A 177 20.73 -15.16 -12.07
CA ALA A 177 21.92 -15.34 -11.24
C ALA A 177 22.21 -14.12 -10.37
N VAL A 178 21.95 -12.91 -10.88
CA VAL A 178 22.10 -11.66 -10.12
C VAL A 178 20.97 -11.55 -9.11
N VAL A 179 19.72 -11.79 -9.52
CA VAL A 179 18.56 -11.85 -8.61
C VAL A 179 18.82 -12.77 -7.42
N ALA A 180 19.29 -13.99 -7.67
CA ALA A 180 19.58 -14.94 -6.60
C ALA A 180 20.76 -14.52 -5.70
N ALA A 181 21.77 -13.84 -6.25
CA ALA A 181 22.91 -13.36 -5.49
C ALA A 181 22.54 -12.20 -4.56
N VAL A 182 21.76 -11.24 -5.08
CA VAL A 182 21.27 -10.08 -4.35
C VAL A 182 20.32 -10.51 -3.23
N HIS A 183 19.32 -11.35 -3.54
CA HIS A 183 18.42 -11.91 -2.52
C HIS A 183 19.18 -12.66 -1.40
N ALA A 184 20.26 -13.37 -1.74
CA ALA A 184 21.10 -14.03 -0.73
C ALA A 184 21.86 -13.04 0.17
N VAL A 185 22.27 -11.89 -0.37
CA VAL A 185 22.86 -10.80 0.42
C VAL A 185 21.82 -10.22 1.38
N ASP A 186 20.61 -9.96 0.90
CA ASP A 186 19.51 -9.42 1.70
C ASP A 186 19.17 -10.35 2.87
N LEU A 187 19.04 -11.65 2.62
CA LEU A 187 18.82 -12.64 3.69
C LEU A 187 19.90 -12.60 4.78
N VAL A 188 21.19 -12.51 4.39
CA VAL A 188 22.30 -12.48 5.35
C VAL A 188 22.33 -11.17 6.13
N ASN A 189 22.13 -10.04 5.45
CA ASN A 189 22.07 -8.73 6.10
C ASN A 189 20.87 -8.62 7.05
N ASN A 190 19.68 -9.00 6.59
CA ASN A 190 18.45 -8.86 7.35
C ASN A 190 18.41 -9.80 8.56
N ALA A 191 19.01 -10.99 8.47
CA ALA A 191 19.24 -11.84 9.64
C ALA A 191 20.13 -11.15 10.70
N ALA A 192 21.11 -10.35 10.27
CA ALA A 192 21.96 -9.59 11.18
C ALA A 192 21.26 -8.36 11.75
N LEU A 193 20.45 -7.63 10.96
CA LEU A 193 19.60 -6.53 11.44
C LEU A 193 18.57 -7.02 12.48
N ALA A 194 17.96 -8.19 12.26
CA ALA A 194 17.04 -8.78 13.22
C ALA A 194 17.72 -9.13 14.56
N GLN A 195 18.95 -9.65 14.52
CA GLN A 195 19.74 -9.90 15.72
C GLN A 195 20.13 -8.60 16.43
N LEU A 196 20.47 -7.55 15.67
CA LEU A 196 20.78 -6.22 16.19
C LEU A 196 19.55 -5.58 16.87
N ALA A 197 18.38 -5.65 16.24
CA ALA A 197 17.14 -5.17 16.84
C ALA A 197 16.82 -5.90 18.15
N ALA A 198 16.96 -7.23 18.17
CA ALA A 198 16.72 -8.03 19.37
C ALA A 198 17.71 -7.74 20.53
N SER A 199 18.89 -7.17 20.24
CA SER A 199 19.85 -6.77 21.28
C SER A 199 19.56 -5.40 21.89
N HIS A 200 18.62 -4.62 21.32
CA HIS A 200 18.25 -3.28 21.76
C HIS A 200 16.79 -3.20 22.21
N SER A 201 16.55 -2.98 23.50
CA SER A 201 15.18 -2.96 24.06
C SER A 201 14.28 -1.81 23.58
N ASN A 202 14.86 -0.77 22.98
CA ASN A 202 14.16 0.40 22.44
C ASN A 202 14.00 0.36 20.92
N VAL A 203 14.46 -0.71 20.25
CA VAL A 203 14.36 -0.87 18.80
C VAL A 203 13.13 -1.70 18.43
N HIS A 204 12.37 -1.23 17.45
CA HIS A 204 11.21 -1.88 16.85
C HIS A 204 11.56 -2.21 15.40
N LEU A 205 11.60 -3.49 15.05
CA LEU A 205 11.95 -3.92 13.69
C LEU A 205 10.72 -3.91 12.78
N VAL A 206 10.84 -3.33 11.60
CA VAL A 206 9.88 -3.48 10.50
C VAL A 206 10.54 -4.33 9.40
N ASP A 207 9.96 -5.49 9.12
CA ASP A 207 10.48 -6.44 8.15
C ASP A 207 9.99 -6.10 6.74
N ALA A 208 10.62 -5.09 6.11
CA ALA A 208 10.34 -4.71 4.73
C ALA A 208 10.65 -5.84 3.75
N PHE A 209 11.59 -6.75 4.09
CA PHE A 209 11.92 -7.89 3.25
C PHE A 209 10.73 -8.83 3.14
N GLN A 210 10.11 -9.17 4.27
CA GLN A 210 8.89 -9.99 4.30
C GLN A 210 7.75 -9.36 3.52
N LEU A 211 7.57 -8.02 3.61
CA LEU A 211 6.58 -7.31 2.80
C LEU A 211 6.90 -7.40 1.31
N THR A 212 8.16 -7.22 0.91
CA THR A 212 8.56 -7.31 -0.50
C THR A 212 8.43 -8.72 -1.07
N GLU A 213 8.65 -9.76 -0.26
CA GLU A 213 8.36 -11.13 -0.65
C GLU A 213 6.86 -11.37 -0.84
N ALA A 214 6.02 -10.79 0.01
CA ALA A 214 4.57 -10.80 -0.13
C ALA A 214 4.12 -10.09 -1.41
N PHE A 215 4.71 -8.94 -1.72
CA PHE A 215 4.51 -8.23 -2.97
C PHE A 215 4.85 -9.07 -4.19
N ALA A 216 6.00 -9.73 -4.18
CA ALA A 216 6.44 -10.57 -5.29
C ALA A 216 5.54 -11.78 -5.51
N ALA A 217 5.04 -12.37 -4.42
CA ALA A 217 4.16 -13.52 -4.45
C ALA A 217 2.80 -13.19 -5.07
N ASP A 218 2.23 -12.00 -4.77
CA ASP A 218 0.95 -11.57 -5.30
C ASP A 218 0.83 -10.03 -5.41
N PRO A 219 1.35 -9.44 -6.51
CA PRO A 219 1.27 -7.99 -6.74
C PRO A 219 -0.16 -7.46 -6.79
N LYS A 220 -1.13 -8.26 -7.25
CA LYS A 220 -2.52 -7.81 -7.43
C LYS A 220 -3.22 -7.56 -6.12
N THR A 221 -2.85 -8.30 -5.07
CA THR A 221 -3.33 -8.06 -3.71
C THR A 221 -3.08 -6.64 -3.25
N PHE A 222 -2.04 -6.01 -3.78
CA PHE A 222 -1.66 -4.64 -3.47
C PHE A 222 -2.04 -3.66 -4.59
N GLY A 223 -2.95 -4.04 -5.49
CA GLY A 223 -3.41 -3.20 -6.59
C GLY A 223 -2.37 -2.97 -7.70
N PHE A 224 -1.30 -3.78 -7.75
CA PHE A 224 -0.27 -3.64 -8.76
C PHE A 224 -0.39 -4.64 -9.92
N ASN A 225 0.15 -4.23 -11.06
CA ASN A 225 0.34 -5.08 -12.21
C ASN A 225 1.21 -6.30 -11.86
N ASN A 226 0.86 -7.46 -12.45
CA ASN A 226 1.59 -8.72 -12.24
C ASN A 226 3.06 -8.67 -12.66
N ASP A 227 3.36 -7.91 -13.71
CA ASP A 227 4.71 -7.76 -14.19
C ASP A 227 5.37 -6.58 -13.47
N LEU A 228 6.08 -6.89 -12.39
CA LEU A 228 6.81 -5.92 -11.58
C LEU A 228 7.99 -5.27 -12.33
N THR A 229 8.37 -5.78 -13.51
CA THR A 229 9.41 -5.15 -14.33
C THR A 229 8.91 -3.93 -15.11
N VAL A 230 7.60 -3.72 -15.17
CA VAL A 230 6.98 -2.55 -15.81
C VAL A 230 7.09 -1.36 -14.86
N THR A 231 7.83 -0.33 -15.30
CA THR A 231 8.05 0.90 -14.53
C THR A 231 7.27 2.08 -15.08
N TRP A 232 6.93 3.03 -14.20
CA TRP A 232 6.22 4.25 -14.62
C TRP A 232 7.06 5.09 -15.58
N THR A 233 8.35 5.27 -15.29
CA THR A 233 9.27 6.03 -16.16
C THR A 233 9.45 5.40 -17.55
N ALA A 234 9.42 4.07 -17.67
CA ALA A 234 9.46 3.39 -18.97
C ALA A 234 8.18 3.65 -19.78
N GLN A 235 7.01 3.68 -19.14
CA GLN A 235 5.75 4.05 -19.78
C GLN A 235 5.78 5.50 -20.29
N LEU A 236 6.28 6.45 -19.48
CA LEU A 236 6.46 7.84 -19.88
C LEU A 236 7.40 7.98 -21.09
N ALA A 237 8.52 7.26 -21.09
CA ALA A 237 9.51 7.33 -22.16
C ALA A 237 8.97 6.83 -23.51
N THR A 238 8.08 5.84 -23.48
CA THR A 238 7.46 5.26 -24.67
C THR A 238 6.17 5.96 -25.09
N GLY A 239 5.60 6.82 -24.23
CA GLY A 239 4.28 7.43 -24.41
C GLY A 239 3.14 6.42 -24.31
N THR A 240 3.39 5.24 -23.73
CA THR A 240 2.33 4.26 -23.43
C THR A 240 1.69 4.63 -22.10
N HIS A 241 0.37 4.65 -22.06
CA HIS A 241 -0.39 4.91 -20.83
C HIS A 241 -1.21 3.67 -20.47
N GLN A 242 -0.56 2.50 -20.50
CA GLN A 242 -1.25 1.22 -20.31
C GLN A 242 -1.72 1.06 -18.86
N PHE A 243 -0.91 1.51 -17.91
CA PHE A 243 -1.20 1.49 -16.48
C PHE A 243 -1.10 2.90 -15.91
N ALA A 244 -1.95 3.24 -14.95
CA ALA A 244 -1.78 4.41 -14.12
C ALA A 244 -0.57 4.22 -13.16
N PRO A 245 0.03 5.31 -12.64
CA PRO A 245 1.20 5.21 -11.76
C PRO A 245 0.96 4.41 -10.47
N ASN A 246 -0.27 4.40 -9.99
CA ASN A 246 -0.71 3.65 -8.81
C ASN A 246 -0.97 2.16 -9.13
N GLU A 247 -1.10 1.77 -10.40
CA GLU A 247 -1.18 0.35 -10.80
C GLU A 247 0.23 -0.28 -10.95
N LEU A 248 1.30 0.48 -10.71
CA LEU A 248 2.68 0.01 -10.85
C LEU A 248 3.41 0.07 -9.51
N ALA A 249 4.15 -0.99 -9.19
CA ALA A 249 4.97 -1.04 -7.98
C ALA A 249 6.23 -0.16 -8.09
N PHE A 250 6.83 -0.07 -9.29
CA PHE A 250 8.10 0.62 -9.51
C PHE A 250 7.96 1.90 -10.32
N PHE A 251 8.55 2.97 -9.81
CA PHE A 251 8.66 4.26 -10.48
C PHE A 251 9.73 4.21 -11.58
N ASP A 252 10.94 3.79 -11.20
CA ASP A 252 12.08 3.58 -12.08
C ASP A 252 12.67 2.17 -11.90
N GLY A 253 13.93 1.97 -12.29
CA GLY A 253 14.58 0.67 -12.21
C GLY A 253 14.88 0.16 -10.79
N GLU A 254 14.78 1.03 -9.78
CA GLU A 254 15.19 0.77 -8.40
C GLU A 254 14.13 1.21 -7.40
N HIS A 255 13.51 2.37 -7.63
CA HIS A 255 12.66 3.04 -6.67
C HIS A 255 11.18 2.71 -6.87
N PRO A 256 10.43 2.52 -5.78
CA PRO A 256 9.00 2.26 -5.84
C PRO A 256 8.19 3.52 -6.24
N THR A 257 6.98 3.32 -6.75
CA THR A 257 6.01 4.39 -6.88
C THR A 257 5.54 4.88 -5.52
N SER A 258 4.92 6.06 -5.47
CA SER A 258 4.30 6.58 -4.25
C SER A 258 3.21 5.65 -3.71
N ALA A 259 2.54 4.89 -4.58
CA ALA A 259 1.58 3.87 -4.18
C ALA A 259 2.26 2.69 -3.46
N ALA A 260 3.37 2.18 -3.98
CA ALA A 260 4.15 1.15 -3.31
C ALA A 260 4.81 1.64 -2.00
N HIS A 261 5.23 2.91 -1.97
CA HIS A 261 5.61 3.57 -0.72
C HIS A 261 4.44 3.64 0.28
N GLY A 262 3.21 3.90 -0.19
CA GLY A 262 2.01 3.94 0.65
C GLY A 262 1.71 2.60 1.29
N VAL A 263 1.84 1.51 0.54
CA VAL A 263 1.73 0.16 1.09
C VAL A 263 2.81 -0.12 2.14
N LEU A 264 4.08 0.26 1.90
CA LEU A 264 5.13 0.11 2.92
C LEU A 264 4.84 0.95 4.18
N ALA A 265 4.39 2.19 4.00
CA ALA A 265 4.02 3.08 5.09
C ALA A 265 2.89 2.47 5.93
N ALA A 266 1.88 1.94 5.27
CA ALA A 266 0.71 1.41 5.92
C ALA A 266 0.99 0.04 6.59
N PHE A 267 1.83 -0.80 5.97
CA PHE A 267 2.39 -1.99 6.63
C PHE A 267 3.20 -1.61 7.87
N SER A 268 4.00 -0.57 7.78
CA SER A 268 4.79 -0.09 8.91
C SER A 268 3.90 0.42 10.03
N ASP A 269 2.87 1.21 9.72
CA ASP A 269 1.87 1.65 10.70
C ASP A 269 1.20 0.45 11.37
N ALA A 270 0.79 -0.55 10.60
CA ALA A 270 0.22 -1.78 11.14
C ALA A 270 1.22 -2.51 12.05
N VAL A 271 2.44 -2.81 11.62
CA VAL A 271 3.46 -3.47 12.46
C VAL A 271 3.76 -2.68 13.74
N LEU A 272 3.75 -1.36 13.69
CA LEU A 272 4.08 -0.50 14.82
C LEU A 272 2.91 -0.28 15.78
N THR A 273 1.67 -0.41 15.31
CA THR A 273 0.47 -0.07 16.09
C THR A 273 -0.44 -1.24 16.41
N SER A 274 -0.42 -2.30 15.60
CA SER A 274 -1.19 -3.51 15.80
C SER A 274 -0.71 -4.32 17.00
N ASP A 275 -1.66 -5.00 17.64
CA ASP A 275 -1.41 -5.98 18.70
C ASP A 275 -0.82 -7.27 18.13
N THR A 276 -1.20 -7.67 16.90
CA THR A 276 -0.64 -8.84 16.20
C THR A 276 -0.42 -8.60 14.70
N ALA A 277 0.76 -8.96 14.17
CA ALA A 277 1.02 -9.07 12.73
C ALA A 277 1.35 -10.53 12.35
N GLN A 278 0.59 -11.13 11.43
CA GLN A 278 0.70 -12.54 11.04
C GLN A 278 0.82 -12.70 9.52
N PHE A 279 1.87 -13.39 9.06
CA PHE A 279 2.01 -13.88 7.70
C PHE A 279 1.86 -15.40 7.69
N LEU A 280 1.01 -15.94 6.83
CA LEU A 280 0.73 -17.38 6.80
C LEU A 280 1.66 -18.12 5.85
N ASP A 281 2.02 -19.35 6.25
CA ASP A 281 2.85 -20.27 5.45
C ASP A 281 2.01 -21.26 4.63
N GLY A 282 0.68 -21.04 4.57
CA GLY A 282 -0.29 -21.86 3.85
C GLY A 282 -0.61 -23.21 4.50
N THR A 283 -0.17 -23.44 5.74
CA THR A 283 -0.50 -24.67 6.49
C THR A 283 -1.78 -24.55 7.32
N GLN A 284 -2.29 -23.33 7.50
CA GLN A 284 -3.49 -23.02 8.26
C GLN A 284 -4.74 -23.02 7.36
N SER A 285 -5.88 -23.39 7.95
CA SER A 285 -7.20 -23.21 7.34
C SER A 285 -8.12 -22.32 8.15
N VAL A 286 -7.80 -22.10 9.42
CA VAL A 286 -8.55 -21.21 10.31
C VAL A 286 -7.55 -20.32 11.05
N ILE A 287 -7.77 -19.01 11.01
CA ILE A 287 -6.95 -17.99 11.66
C ILE A 287 -7.82 -17.22 12.65
N HIS A 288 -7.31 -17.02 13.86
CA HIS A 288 -7.92 -16.17 14.89
C HIS A 288 -6.88 -15.14 15.30
N ALA A 289 -7.03 -13.89 14.87
CA ALA A 289 -6.07 -12.82 15.17
C ALA A 289 -6.21 -12.35 16.62
N GLY A 290 -7.44 -12.22 17.14
CA GLY A 290 -7.71 -12.16 18.57
C GLY A 290 -8.41 -10.88 18.99
N GLY A 291 -7.75 -10.03 19.75
CA GLY A 291 -8.25 -8.70 20.10
C GLY A 291 -7.14 -7.67 19.93
N GLY A 292 -7.52 -6.39 19.91
CA GLY A 292 -6.66 -5.32 19.42
C GLY A 292 -6.61 -5.27 17.90
N ASP A 293 -6.06 -4.18 17.36
CA ASP A 293 -5.91 -3.98 15.91
C ASP A 293 -4.90 -5.01 15.37
N ASN A 294 -5.26 -5.83 14.37
CA ASN A 294 -4.39 -6.88 13.83
C ASN A 294 -4.07 -6.69 12.35
N PHE A 295 -2.93 -7.22 11.93
CA PHE A 295 -2.54 -7.34 10.52
C PHE A 295 -2.42 -8.81 10.15
N VAL A 296 -3.16 -9.26 9.13
CA VAL A 296 -3.14 -10.65 8.66
C VAL A 296 -2.88 -10.68 7.16
N PHE A 297 -1.84 -11.40 6.73
CA PHE A 297 -1.53 -11.66 5.33
C PHE A 297 -1.54 -13.17 5.06
N ALA A 298 -2.58 -13.63 4.36
CA ALA A 298 -2.90 -15.05 4.13
C ALA A 298 -2.49 -15.57 2.75
N THR A 299 -1.70 -14.83 1.96
CA THR A 299 -1.09 -15.35 0.74
C THR A 299 0.22 -16.08 1.08
N PRO A 300 0.40 -17.35 0.70
CA PRO A 300 1.65 -18.03 0.96
C PRO A 300 2.83 -17.42 0.21
N LEU A 301 3.91 -17.14 0.93
CA LEU A 301 5.11 -16.49 0.39
C LEU A 301 6.02 -17.44 -0.41
N ASP A 302 5.85 -18.76 -0.30
CA ASP A 302 6.68 -19.76 -1.00
C ASP A 302 5.94 -20.30 -2.24
N PRO A 303 6.25 -19.79 -3.46
CA PRO A 303 5.60 -20.23 -4.69
C PRO A 303 5.98 -21.67 -5.09
N THR A 304 6.98 -22.28 -4.44
CA THR A 304 7.43 -23.66 -4.74
C THR A 304 6.60 -24.72 -4.02
N ARG A 305 5.78 -24.33 -3.03
CA ARG A 305 4.91 -25.25 -2.30
C ARG A 305 3.61 -25.49 -3.06
N SER A 306 3.63 -26.50 -3.93
CA SER A 306 2.38 -27.03 -4.49
C SER A 306 1.51 -27.70 -3.41
N GLY A 307 0.21 -27.43 -3.40
CA GLY A 307 -0.77 -28.06 -2.50
C GLY A 307 -1.02 -27.35 -1.17
N LEU A 308 -0.69 -26.06 -1.07
CA LEU A 308 -1.08 -25.23 0.07
C LEU A 308 -2.60 -25.03 0.11
N ASN A 309 -3.12 -24.76 1.31
CA ASN A 309 -4.51 -24.43 1.45
C ASN A 309 -4.75 -23.01 0.94
N ASP A 310 -5.67 -22.86 -0.01
CA ASP A 310 -6.15 -21.59 -0.55
C ASP A 310 -7.55 -21.26 -0.01
N ASN A 311 -8.08 -22.06 0.93
CA ASN A 311 -9.38 -21.83 1.54
C ASN A 311 -9.21 -21.46 3.00
N TYR A 312 -9.33 -20.18 3.28
CA TYR A 312 -9.11 -19.64 4.63
C TYR A 312 -10.43 -19.27 5.29
N THR A 313 -10.53 -19.54 6.59
CA THR A 313 -11.49 -18.88 7.48
C THR A 313 -10.72 -17.98 8.43
N ILE A 314 -10.92 -16.68 8.35
CA ILE A 314 -10.19 -15.69 9.16
C ILE A 314 -11.18 -14.99 10.09
N TYR A 315 -10.81 -14.90 11.37
CA TYR A 315 -11.49 -14.09 12.37
C TYR A 315 -10.51 -13.00 12.84
N GLY A 316 -10.78 -11.75 12.49
CA GLY A 316 -10.03 -10.58 12.97
C GLY A 316 -10.20 -10.43 14.48
N GLY A 317 -11.44 -10.20 14.91
CA GLY A 317 -11.85 -10.22 16.29
C GLY A 317 -12.33 -8.86 16.77
N ALA A 318 -11.57 -8.21 17.65
CA ALA A 318 -11.92 -6.87 18.13
C ALA A 318 -10.74 -5.92 17.89
N GLY A 319 -10.98 -4.71 17.41
CA GLY A 319 -9.93 -3.78 16.98
C GLY A 319 -10.11 -3.43 15.51
N ASP A 320 -9.41 -2.41 15.04
CA ASP A 320 -9.43 -2.01 13.62
C ASP A 320 -8.43 -2.91 12.85
N ASP A 321 -8.92 -3.99 12.24
CA ASP A 321 -8.08 -5.02 11.62
C ASP A 321 -7.77 -4.74 10.13
N ILE A 322 -6.62 -5.20 9.65
CA ILE A 322 -6.19 -5.20 8.25
C ILE A 322 -5.96 -6.65 7.81
N ILE A 323 -6.82 -7.16 6.92
CA ILE A 323 -6.85 -8.57 6.54
C ILE A 323 -6.74 -8.72 5.02
N PHE A 324 -5.63 -9.29 4.57
CA PHE A 324 -5.44 -9.78 3.21
C PHE A 324 -5.64 -11.29 3.21
N ALA A 325 -6.81 -11.74 2.76
CA ALA A 325 -7.22 -13.14 2.83
C ALA A 325 -6.57 -14.04 1.77
N GLY A 326 -5.84 -13.46 0.82
CA GLY A 326 -5.21 -14.18 -0.29
C GLY A 326 -6.22 -14.72 -1.32
N GLU A 327 -5.74 -15.59 -2.20
CA GLU A 327 -6.54 -16.26 -3.23
C GLU A 327 -7.25 -17.52 -2.69
N GLY A 328 -8.25 -18.01 -3.44
CA GLY A 328 -9.05 -19.21 -3.24
C GLY A 328 -10.43 -18.95 -2.62
N ASN A 329 -11.08 -19.96 -2.00
CA ASN A 329 -12.39 -19.74 -1.37
C ASN A 329 -12.22 -19.29 0.07
N VAL A 330 -12.37 -17.98 0.30
CA VAL A 330 -12.11 -17.38 1.61
C VAL A 330 -13.39 -16.98 2.33
N THR A 331 -13.37 -17.11 3.66
CA THR A 331 -14.39 -16.57 4.56
C THR A 331 -13.68 -15.70 5.59
N VAL A 332 -14.04 -14.42 5.68
CA VAL A 332 -13.45 -13.49 6.64
C VAL A 332 -14.55 -12.87 7.47
N HIS A 333 -14.33 -12.84 8.78
CA HIS A 333 -15.11 -12.08 9.75
C HIS A 333 -14.18 -11.04 10.37
N GLY A 334 -14.44 -9.75 10.11
CA GLY A 334 -13.71 -8.63 10.70
C GLY A 334 -13.96 -8.59 12.21
N GLY A 335 -15.20 -8.35 12.60
CA GLY A 335 -15.65 -8.46 13.98
C GLY A 335 -16.13 -7.13 14.53
N THR A 336 -15.44 -6.56 15.52
CA THR A 336 -15.77 -5.23 16.04
C THR A 336 -14.61 -4.28 15.81
N GLY A 337 -14.83 -3.11 15.23
CA GLY A 337 -13.78 -2.17 14.85
C GLY A 337 -14.00 -1.71 13.42
N ASN A 338 -13.18 -0.79 12.93
CA ASN A 338 -13.19 -0.37 11.54
C ASN A 338 -12.20 -1.23 10.76
N ASP A 339 -12.70 -2.25 10.07
CA ASP A 339 -11.88 -3.28 9.45
C ASP A 339 -11.63 -2.99 7.96
N LEU A 340 -10.44 -3.33 7.49
CA LEU A 340 -10.05 -3.33 6.10
C LEU A 340 -9.80 -4.78 5.67
N ILE A 341 -10.61 -5.28 4.75
CA ILE A 341 -10.61 -6.70 4.36
C ILE A 341 -10.54 -6.81 2.85
N TRP A 342 -9.51 -7.50 2.35
CA TRP A 342 -9.33 -7.77 0.94
C TRP A 342 -9.21 -9.27 0.66
N ALA A 343 -9.87 -9.74 -0.39
CA ALA A 343 -9.80 -11.11 -0.88
C ALA A 343 -9.45 -11.18 -2.37
N GLY A 344 -8.53 -12.07 -2.72
CA GLY A 344 -8.03 -12.25 -4.08
C GLY A 344 -8.97 -13.04 -4.98
N ALA A 345 -8.40 -13.72 -5.98
CA ALA A 345 -9.18 -14.55 -6.90
C ALA A 345 -9.89 -15.71 -6.17
N GLY A 346 -11.04 -16.17 -6.67
CA GLY A 346 -11.80 -17.28 -6.06
C GLY A 346 -13.19 -16.86 -5.55
N ASN A 347 -13.79 -17.57 -4.60
CA ASN A 347 -15.09 -17.15 -4.05
C ASN A 347 -14.86 -16.54 -2.66
N ALA A 348 -15.26 -15.29 -2.46
CA ALA A 348 -15.11 -14.62 -1.17
C ALA A 348 -16.45 -14.52 -0.41
N THR A 349 -16.43 -14.81 0.90
CA THR A 349 -17.46 -14.36 1.84
C THR A 349 -16.82 -13.45 2.87
N LEU A 350 -17.11 -12.15 2.81
CA LEU A 350 -16.56 -11.14 3.70
C LEU A 350 -17.69 -10.57 4.56
N ASP A 351 -17.47 -10.48 5.86
CA ASP A 351 -18.40 -9.94 6.86
C ASP A 351 -17.62 -8.95 7.73
N GLY A 352 -17.90 -7.66 7.58
CA GLY A 352 -17.21 -6.58 8.31
C GLY A 352 -17.55 -6.64 9.79
N GLY A 353 -18.85 -6.59 10.10
CA GLY A 353 -19.37 -6.77 11.45
C GLY A 353 -19.90 -5.46 12.00
N SER A 354 -19.24 -4.89 13.01
CA SER A 354 -19.64 -3.60 13.56
C SER A 354 -18.51 -2.59 13.51
N GLY A 355 -18.79 -1.40 12.98
CA GLY A 355 -17.82 -0.35 12.74
C GLY A 355 -17.93 0.10 11.29
N HIS A 356 -17.08 1.02 10.87
CA HIS A 356 -17.03 1.44 9.48
C HIS A 356 -16.01 0.57 8.75
N ASP A 357 -16.46 -0.34 7.88
CA ASP A 357 -15.60 -1.34 7.25
C ASP A 357 -15.35 -1.06 5.77
N VAL A 358 -14.20 -1.50 5.25
CA VAL A 358 -13.89 -1.54 3.81
C VAL A 358 -13.67 -2.99 3.40
N LEU A 359 -14.58 -3.52 2.61
CA LEU A 359 -14.58 -4.90 2.14
C LEU A 359 -14.35 -4.94 0.63
N GLU A 360 -13.30 -5.60 0.19
CA GLU A 360 -12.95 -5.69 -1.22
C GLU A 360 -12.67 -7.11 -1.69
N THR A 361 -13.09 -7.43 -2.91
CA THR A 361 -12.57 -8.60 -3.63
C THR A 361 -12.16 -8.29 -5.06
N GLY A 362 -10.96 -8.76 -5.41
CA GLY A 362 -10.43 -8.75 -6.78
C GLY A 362 -11.00 -9.87 -7.67
N SER A 363 -11.91 -10.70 -7.15
CA SER A 363 -12.36 -11.90 -7.84
C SER A 363 -13.49 -11.67 -8.85
N THR A 364 -13.47 -12.47 -9.92
CA THR A 364 -14.58 -12.66 -10.86
C THR A 364 -15.48 -13.87 -10.51
N GLY A 365 -15.31 -14.44 -9.31
CA GLY A 365 -16.05 -15.58 -8.79
C GLY A 365 -17.44 -15.24 -8.25
N VAL A 366 -17.96 -16.11 -7.37
CA VAL A 366 -19.21 -15.89 -6.62
C VAL A 366 -18.87 -15.31 -5.26
N ASN A 367 -19.18 -14.05 -5.04
CA ASN A 367 -18.78 -13.32 -3.85
C ASN A 367 -19.99 -12.84 -3.04
N LYS A 368 -19.82 -12.80 -1.71
CA LYS A 368 -20.78 -12.24 -0.77
C LYS A 368 -20.07 -11.29 0.18
N LEU A 369 -20.44 -10.02 0.17
CA LEU A 369 -19.93 -9.01 1.08
C LEU A 369 -21.08 -8.52 1.96
N ILE A 370 -20.86 -8.46 3.27
CA ILE A 370 -21.80 -7.97 4.28
C ILE A 370 -21.07 -6.89 5.07
N GLY A 371 -21.52 -5.64 4.99
CA GLY A 371 -20.97 -4.53 5.79
C GLY A 371 -21.29 -4.75 7.26
N GLY A 372 -22.57 -4.61 7.61
CA GLY A 372 -23.08 -4.93 8.93
C GLY A 372 -23.75 -3.72 9.57
N SER A 373 -23.12 -3.14 10.58
CA SER A 373 -23.62 -1.94 11.25
C SER A 373 -22.64 -0.79 11.17
N ASP A 374 -23.18 0.42 11.02
CA ASP A 374 -22.47 1.64 10.65
C ASP A 374 -22.20 1.69 9.13
N GLY A 375 -21.62 2.78 8.64
CA GLY A 375 -21.49 2.98 7.18
C GLY A 375 -20.26 2.27 6.62
N ASP A 376 -20.45 1.43 5.61
CA ASP A 376 -19.41 0.55 5.07
C ASP A 376 -19.13 0.82 3.59
N ALA A 377 -17.97 0.37 3.10
CA ALA A 377 -17.62 0.36 1.68
C ALA A 377 -17.45 -1.07 1.17
N LEU A 378 -18.28 -1.49 0.20
CA LEU A 378 -18.28 -2.83 -0.38
C LEU A 378 -17.87 -2.77 -1.86
N ILE A 379 -16.74 -3.37 -2.19
CA ILE A 379 -16.01 -3.12 -3.44
C ILE A 379 -15.77 -4.44 -4.16
N VAL A 380 -16.22 -4.53 -5.41
CA VAL A 380 -16.09 -5.75 -6.21
C VAL A 380 -15.74 -5.46 -7.67
N ASN A 381 -15.10 -6.42 -8.31
CA ASN A 381 -15.01 -6.46 -9.77
C ASN A 381 -16.36 -6.90 -10.39
N ARG A 382 -16.85 -6.18 -11.40
CA ARG A 382 -18.18 -6.41 -12.00
C ARG A 382 -18.29 -7.70 -12.81
N ALA A 383 -17.18 -8.31 -13.24
CA ALA A 383 -17.18 -9.49 -14.10
C ALA A 383 -17.80 -10.76 -13.44
N GLY A 384 -17.94 -10.78 -12.10
CA GLY A 384 -18.39 -11.95 -11.32
C GLY A 384 -19.88 -11.99 -10.94
N THR A 385 -20.23 -12.87 -10.00
CA THR A 385 -21.56 -12.92 -9.36
C THR A 385 -21.42 -12.43 -7.93
N ASN A 386 -21.92 -11.24 -7.61
CA ASN A 386 -21.73 -10.64 -6.30
C ASN A 386 -23.06 -10.39 -5.59
N ALA A 387 -23.08 -10.62 -4.29
CA ALA A 387 -24.18 -10.25 -3.39
C ALA A 387 -23.62 -9.31 -2.30
N LEU A 388 -24.00 -8.03 -2.37
CA LEU A 388 -23.54 -6.96 -1.49
C LEU A 388 -24.69 -6.54 -0.59
N PHE A 389 -24.47 -6.58 0.72
CA PHE A 389 -25.44 -6.19 1.73
C PHE A 389 -24.79 -5.14 2.64
N GLY A 390 -25.28 -3.91 2.58
CA GLY A 390 -24.77 -2.81 3.41
C GLY A 390 -25.14 -3.01 4.87
N GLY A 391 -26.44 -3.07 5.15
CA GLY A 391 -26.95 -3.37 6.48
C GLY A 391 -27.61 -2.14 7.08
N THR A 392 -27.06 -1.59 8.16
CA THR A 392 -27.51 -0.31 8.71
C THR A 392 -26.38 0.69 8.68
N GLY A 393 -26.58 1.89 8.16
CA GLY A 393 -25.50 2.84 7.96
C GLY A 393 -25.68 3.57 6.64
N ASN A 394 -24.76 4.48 6.32
CA ASN A 394 -24.71 5.05 4.98
C ASN A 394 -23.61 4.33 4.22
N ASP A 395 -23.99 3.41 3.34
CA ASP A 395 -23.08 2.48 2.70
C ASP A 395 -22.68 2.93 1.30
N LEU A 396 -21.47 2.58 0.89
CA LEU A 396 -20.89 2.81 -0.42
C LEU A 396 -20.64 1.48 -1.11
N PHE A 397 -21.38 1.21 -2.19
CA PHE A 397 -21.15 0.06 -3.06
C PHE A 397 -20.32 0.51 -4.25
N VAL A 398 -19.19 -0.14 -4.51
CA VAL A 398 -18.33 0.17 -5.66
C VAL A 398 -18.26 -1.02 -6.59
N LEU A 399 -18.71 -0.83 -7.83
CA LEU A 399 -18.52 -1.78 -8.92
C LEU A 399 -17.36 -1.28 -9.79
N LYS A 400 -16.20 -1.93 -9.64
CA LYS A 400 -15.01 -1.67 -10.45
C LYS A 400 -15.11 -2.38 -11.81
N GLU A 401 -14.80 -1.66 -12.87
CA GLU A 401 -14.78 -2.14 -14.25
C GLU A 401 -13.34 -2.39 -14.71
N SER A 402 -13.07 -3.56 -15.30
CA SER A 402 -11.80 -3.82 -15.98
C SER A 402 -11.99 -3.70 -17.50
N ALA A 403 -11.04 -3.03 -18.18
CA ALA A 403 -10.95 -2.82 -19.63
C ALA A 403 -11.10 -4.08 -20.51
N SER A 404 -11.07 -5.27 -19.92
CA SER A 404 -11.25 -6.56 -20.60
C SER A 404 -12.71 -6.96 -20.85
N LEU A 405 -13.70 -6.24 -20.31
CA LEU A 405 -15.12 -6.63 -20.36
C LEU A 405 -15.90 -6.13 -21.57
N VAL A 406 -15.38 -5.15 -22.32
CA VAL A 406 -15.99 -4.75 -23.58
C VAL A 406 -15.50 -5.65 -24.70
N LYS A 407 -16.40 -6.51 -25.17
CA LYS A 407 -16.10 -7.34 -26.33
C LYS A 407 -15.78 -6.45 -27.53
N PRO A 408 -14.96 -6.94 -28.50
CA PRO A 408 -14.66 -6.19 -29.72
C PRO A 408 -15.89 -5.75 -30.53
N ASP A 409 -17.05 -6.36 -30.29
CA ASP A 409 -18.33 -6.03 -30.91
C ASP A 409 -19.13 -4.94 -30.16
N GLY A 410 -18.58 -4.39 -29.07
CA GLY A 410 -19.22 -3.38 -28.23
C GLY A 410 -20.28 -3.96 -27.28
N SER A 411 -20.41 -5.29 -27.17
CA SER A 411 -21.32 -5.91 -26.20
C SER A 411 -20.70 -6.01 -24.81
N PHE A 412 -21.56 -5.78 -23.82
CA PHE A 412 -21.28 -5.93 -22.40
C PHE A 412 -21.71 -7.32 -21.91
N THR A 413 -20.99 -7.86 -20.93
CA THR A 413 -21.50 -8.93 -20.06
C THR A 413 -21.56 -8.39 -18.65
N PHE A 414 -22.74 -7.95 -18.24
CA PHE A 414 -23.03 -7.80 -16.82
C PHE A 414 -22.88 -9.17 -16.15
N GLY A 415 -22.04 -9.24 -15.13
CA GLY A 415 -22.17 -10.28 -14.11
C GLY A 415 -23.53 -10.19 -13.41
N GLN A 416 -23.79 -11.10 -12.47
CA GLN A 416 -25.00 -11.03 -11.64
C GLN A 416 -24.68 -10.24 -10.38
N GLN A 417 -25.22 -9.04 -10.25
CA GLN A 417 -24.94 -8.13 -9.15
C GLN A 417 -26.22 -7.94 -8.33
N MET A 418 -26.20 -8.35 -7.07
CA MET A 418 -27.29 -8.10 -6.13
C MET A 418 -26.79 -7.12 -5.08
N VAL A 419 -27.40 -5.94 -5.01
CA VAL A 419 -27.06 -4.88 -4.06
C VAL A 419 -28.28 -4.58 -3.19
N SER A 420 -28.08 -4.61 -1.89
CA SER A 420 -29.07 -4.26 -0.88
C SER A 420 -28.43 -3.28 0.08
N GLY A 421 -28.77 -1.99 -0.03
CA GLY A 421 -28.29 -0.96 0.90
C GLY A 421 -28.77 -1.24 2.33
N GLY A 422 -30.08 -1.32 2.51
CA GLY A 422 -30.67 -1.67 3.79
C GLY A 422 -31.23 -0.43 4.46
N GLY A 423 -30.74 -0.08 5.65
CA GLY A 423 -31.20 1.08 6.40
C GLY A 423 -30.18 2.20 6.45
N GLY A 424 -30.49 3.34 5.85
CA GLY A 424 -29.69 4.55 5.91
C GLY A 424 -29.73 5.28 4.58
N HIS A 425 -28.64 5.93 4.18
CA HIS A 425 -28.53 6.62 2.89
C HIS A 425 -27.37 6.04 2.08
N ASP A 426 -27.72 5.18 1.13
CA ASP A 426 -26.75 4.32 0.46
C ASP A 426 -26.44 4.81 -0.95
N THR A 427 -25.20 4.60 -1.38
CA THR A 427 -24.67 5.05 -2.67
C THR A 427 -24.11 3.88 -3.46
N LEU A 428 -24.53 3.73 -4.72
CA LEU A 428 -23.93 2.81 -5.68
C LEU A 428 -23.07 3.57 -6.69
N ARG A 429 -21.76 3.35 -6.63
CA ARG A 429 -20.76 3.93 -7.52
C ARG A 429 -20.26 2.91 -8.53
N PHE A 430 -20.14 3.36 -9.78
CA PHE A 430 -19.47 2.64 -10.85
C PHE A 430 -18.14 3.34 -11.12
N ILE A 431 -17.04 2.58 -11.21
CA ILE A 431 -15.72 3.13 -11.54
C ILE A 431 -15.16 2.44 -12.78
N ILE A 432 -14.68 3.24 -13.73
CA ILE A 432 -14.04 2.76 -14.97
C ILE A 432 -12.66 3.34 -15.11
N ASN A 433 -11.69 2.43 -15.22
CA ASN A 433 -10.37 2.70 -15.76
C ASN A 433 -10.28 2.02 -17.13
N ASP A 434 -10.67 2.72 -18.21
CA ASP A 434 -10.55 2.17 -19.56
C ASP A 434 -10.00 3.20 -20.55
N GLN A 435 -8.84 2.86 -21.11
CA GLN A 435 -8.17 3.61 -22.17
C GLN A 435 -8.74 3.30 -23.57
N ASN A 436 -9.82 2.52 -23.67
CA ASN A 436 -10.52 2.19 -24.91
C ASN A 436 -11.75 3.10 -25.09
N PRO A 437 -11.70 4.08 -26.02
CA PRO A 437 -12.82 4.99 -26.25
C PRO A 437 -14.11 4.28 -26.70
N THR A 438 -14.01 3.06 -27.22
CA THR A 438 -15.19 2.26 -27.60
C THR A 438 -15.89 1.71 -26.38
N ALA A 439 -15.12 1.28 -25.39
CA ALA A 439 -15.63 0.73 -24.15
C ALA A 439 -16.21 1.82 -23.25
N GLU A 440 -15.50 2.94 -23.12
CA GLU A 440 -16.01 4.14 -22.43
C GLU A 440 -17.36 4.58 -23.01
N ARG A 441 -17.49 4.66 -24.35
CA ARG A 441 -18.76 5.00 -25.00
C ARG A 441 -19.87 3.96 -24.76
N ALA A 442 -19.52 2.67 -24.79
CA ALA A 442 -20.49 1.60 -24.54
C ALA A 442 -21.02 1.66 -23.11
N PHE A 443 -20.13 1.88 -22.14
CA PHE A 443 -20.51 2.04 -20.75
C PHE A 443 -21.34 3.30 -20.52
N LEU A 444 -20.95 4.45 -21.06
CA LEU A 444 -21.74 5.69 -20.92
C LEU A 444 -23.18 5.51 -21.40
N ALA A 445 -23.39 4.78 -22.49
CA ALA A 445 -24.71 4.46 -22.99
C ALA A 445 -25.48 3.49 -22.07
N GLU A 446 -24.79 2.61 -21.37
CA GLU A 446 -25.35 1.71 -20.38
C GLU A 446 -25.72 2.43 -19.07
N PHE A 447 -24.83 3.27 -18.55
CA PHE A 447 -25.10 4.08 -17.36
C PHE A 447 -26.33 4.98 -17.54
N ALA A 448 -26.54 5.55 -18.73
CA ALA A 448 -27.77 6.30 -19.02
C ALA A 448 -29.06 5.46 -18.89
N ARG A 449 -28.98 4.14 -19.14
CA ARG A 449 -30.11 3.22 -18.94
C ARG A 449 -30.30 2.89 -17.46
N ILE A 450 -29.21 2.76 -16.69
CA ILE A 450 -29.23 2.59 -15.23
C ILE A 450 -29.86 3.83 -14.59
N GLU A 451 -29.42 5.03 -14.96
CA GLU A 451 -29.98 6.31 -14.51
C GLU A 451 -31.49 6.39 -14.78
N THR A 452 -31.92 6.02 -15.99
CA THR A 452 -33.34 5.99 -16.32
C THR A 452 -34.13 4.99 -15.46
N ALA A 453 -33.57 3.82 -15.16
CA ALA A 453 -34.21 2.82 -14.32
C ALA A 453 -34.29 3.29 -12.86
N PHE A 454 -33.21 3.89 -12.36
CA PHE A 454 -33.12 4.49 -11.03
C PHE A 454 -34.17 5.61 -10.86
N ASP A 455 -34.22 6.57 -11.77
CA ASP A 455 -35.21 7.68 -11.76
C ASP A 455 -36.66 7.18 -11.79
N GLN A 456 -36.92 6.06 -12.45
CA GLN A 456 -38.24 5.44 -12.47
C GLN A 456 -38.61 4.80 -11.13
N ALA A 457 -37.64 4.18 -10.46
CA ALA A 457 -37.80 3.50 -9.20
C ALA A 457 -37.86 4.47 -8.01
N ALA A 458 -37.03 5.52 -8.00
CA ALA A 458 -36.90 6.48 -6.91
C ALA A 458 -38.08 7.48 -6.78
N LYS A 459 -39.18 7.28 -7.54
CA LYS A 459 -40.34 8.18 -7.51
C LYS A 459 -40.96 8.26 -6.12
N HIS A 460 -41.20 9.50 -5.67
CA HIS A 460 -41.82 9.87 -4.39
C HIS A 460 -40.90 9.79 -3.16
N GLY A 461 -39.58 9.86 -3.32
CA GLY A 461 -38.63 9.94 -2.20
C GLY A 461 -38.46 8.60 -1.48
N HIS A 462 -38.52 7.51 -2.23
CA HIS A 462 -38.27 6.15 -1.76
C HIS A 462 -37.00 5.62 -2.42
N ALA A 463 -36.23 4.82 -1.68
CA ALA A 463 -35.04 4.15 -2.20
C ALA A 463 -35.36 3.42 -3.51
N GLY A 464 -34.49 3.57 -4.52
CA GLY A 464 -34.69 2.98 -5.83
C GLY A 464 -34.51 1.46 -5.77
N SER A 465 -35.60 0.71 -5.97
CA SER A 465 -35.51 -0.72 -6.31
C SER A 465 -35.66 -0.91 -7.82
N PHE A 466 -34.58 -1.33 -8.48
CA PHE A 466 -34.57 -1.52 -9.92
C PHE A 466 -33.80 -2.77 -10.34
N ASP A 467 -34.20 -3.29 -11.50
CA ASP A 467 -33.66 -4.47 -12.15
C ASP A 467 -33.29 -4.10 -13.57
N ILE A 468 -32.01 -4.16 -13.91
CA ILE A 468 -31.54 -3.92 -15.27
C ILE A 468 -30.33 -4.79 -15.59
N ASP A 469 -30.42 -5.55 -16.68
CA ASP A 469 -29.31 -6.32 -17.25
C ASP A 469 -28.51 -7.19 -16.27
N GLY A 470 -29.11 -7.72 -15.20
CA GLY A 470 -28.40 -8.54 -14.20
C GLY A 470 -27.86 -7.76 -13.00
N LEU A 471 -28.09 -6.46 -12.95
CA LEU A 471 -27.98 -5.61 -11.77
C LEU A 471 -29.35 -5.51 -11.08
N HIS A 472 -29.45 -6.10 -9.88
CA HIS A 472 -30.59 -6.01 -8.97
C HIS A 472 -30.22 -5.13 -7.78
N VAL A 473 -30.84 -3.95 -7.67
CA VAL A 473 -30.54 -2.98 -6.61
C VAL A 473 -31.78 -2.73 -5.77
N THR A 474 -31.60 -2.68 -4.46
CA THR A 474 -32.64 -2.29 -3.51
C THR A 474 -32.04 -1.42 -2.41
N GLY A 475 -32.83 -0.46 -1.91
CA GLY A 475 -32.40 0.35 -0.76
C GLY A 475 -31.23 1.29 -1.07
N THR A 476 -31.18 1.90 -2.26
CA THR A 476 -30.14 2.89 -2.61
C THR A 476 -30.78 4.21 -2.99
N GLU A 477 -30.22 5.31 -2.48
CA GLU A 477 -30.69 6.69 -2.69
C GLU A 477 -29.82 7.48 -3.68
N ARG A 478 -28.63 6.98 -4.01
CA ARG A 478 -27.70 7.66 -4.93
C ARG A 478 -27.00 6.68 -5.87
N ILE A 479 -26.85 7.07 -7.13
CA ILE A 479 -25.95 6.42 -8.08
C ILE A 479 -24.87 7.39 -8.55
N GLU A 480 -23.67 6.89 -8.78
CA GLU A 480 -22.53 7.69 -9.25
C GLU A 480 -21.77 6.98 -10.36
N LEU A 481 -21.26 7.74 -11.32
CA LEU A 481 -20.27 7.28 -12.28
C LEU A 481 -18.98 8.05 -12.08
N GLN A 482 -17.91 7.30 -11.89
CA GLN A 482 -16.55 7.78 -11.88
C GLN A 482 -15.83 7.26 -13.14
N ILE A 483 -15.33 8.18 -13.95
CA ILE A 483 -14.48 7.87 -15.11
C ILE A 483 -13.08 8.31 -14.77
N ASP A 484 -12.19 7.34 -14.84
CA ASP A 484 -10.81 7.52 -14.50
C ASP A 484 -9.95 7.60 -15.77
N SER A 485 -9.04 8.56 -15.79
CA SER A 485 -8.13 8.78 -16.91
C SER A 485 -6.69 8.87 -16.42
N VAL A 486 -5.78 8.22 -17.15
CA VAL A 486 -4.34 8.24 -16.85
C VAL A 486 -3.79 9.63 -17.12
N SER A 487 -3.27 10.28 -16.08
CA SER A 487 -2.49 11.51 -16.22
C SER A 487 -1.19 11.22 -16.98
N THR A 488 -0.87 12.05 -17.98
CA THR A 488 0.45 12.01 -18.64
C THR A 488 1.51 12.81 -17.88
N ASP A 489 1.09 13.52 -16.83
CA ASP A 489 1.96 14.27 -15.94
C ASP A 489 2.26 13.43 -14.69
N PRO A 490 3.54 13.05 -14.45
CA PRO A 490 3.94 12.28 -13.27
C PRO A 490 3.65 12.98 -11.94
N SER A 491 3.41 14.29 -11.94
CA SER A 491 3.10 15.08 -10.75
C SER A 491 1.62 15.29 -10.47
N THR A 492 0.74 14.89 -11.40
CA THR A 492 -0.70 15.02 -11.24
C THR A 492 -1.31 13.66 -10.87
N PRO A 493 -1.77 13.47 -9.62
CA PRO A 493 -2.55 12.29 -9.28
C PRO A 493 -3.87 12.32 -10.06
N TYR A 494 -4.11 11.24 -10.79
CA TYR A 494 -5.41 10.73 -11.27
C TYR A 494 -6.54 11.76 -11.51
N LEU A 495 -6.92 11.97 -12.78
CA LEU A 495 -7.94 12.94 -13.13
C LEU A 495 -9.34 12.31 -13.08
N ILE A 496 -10.08 12.58 -12.00
CA ILE A 496 -11.50 12.22 -11.87
C ILE A 496 -12.37 13.32 -12.47
N THR A 497 -13.22 12.96 -13.44
CA THR A 497 -14.29 13.86 -13.91
C THR A 497 -15.66 13.38 -13.42
N HIS A 498 -16.24 14.11 -12.45
CA HIS A 498 -17.60 13.86 -11.97
C HIS A 498 -18.60 14.76 -12.70
N ALA A 499 -19.54 14.14 -13.42
CA ALA A 499 -20.88 14.71 -13.57
C ALA A 499 -21.81 13.91 -12.66
N ILE A 500 -22.09 14.43 -11.46
CA ILE A 500 -23.10 13.87 -10.55
C ILE A 500 -24.48 14.23 -11.12
N ALA A 501 -25.21 13.24 -11.63
CA ALA A 501 -26.66 13.34 -11.77
C ALA A 501 -27.28 12.90 -10.44
N ALA A 502 -27.52 13.86 -9.55
CA ALA A 502 -28.27 13.60 -8.33
C ALA A 502 -29.77 13.58 -8.66
N ALA A 503 -30.39 12.41 -8.64
CA ALA A 503 -31.83 12.34 -8.50
C ALA A 503 -32.16 12.52 -7.01
N ASP A 504 -32.30 13.80 -6.63
CA ASP A 504 -32.68 14.35 -5.33
C ASP A 504 -31.63 14.41 -4.19
N GLY A 505 -31.73 15.49 -3.41
CA GLY A 505 -30.64 16.10 -2.64
C GLY A 505 -30.53 15.62 -1.19
N HIS A 506 -30.48 14.30 -0.96
CA HIS A 506 -30.43 13.74 0.40
C HIS A 506 -29.38 12.65 0.60
N GLY A 507 -28.25 12.67 -0.11
CA GLY A 507 -27.09 11.88 0.28
C GLY A 507 -26.48 12.45 1.57
N GLY A 508 -26.43 11.65 2.65
CA GLY A 508 -25.60 11.97 3.80
C GLY A 508 -24.13 12.07 3.38
N GLU A 509 -23.34 12.91 4.05
CA GLU A 509 -21.88 12.87 3.87
C GLU A 509 -21.36 11.51 4.36
N VAL A 510 -20.36 10.96 3.67
CA VAL A 510 -19.57 9.82 4.16
C VAL A 510 -19.09 10.17 5.57
N SER A 511 -19.25 9.27 6.54
CA SER A 511 -18.82 9.56 7.92
C SER A 511 -17.32 9.91 7.93
N ASN A 512 -16.87 10.76 8.85
CA ASN A 512 -15.44 11.09 8.93
C ASN A 512 -14.58 9.84 9.15
N SER A 513 -15.10 8.84 9.86
CA SER A 513 -14.43 7.57 10.12
C SER A 513 -14.31 6.72 8.85
N LEU A 514 -15.40 6.52 8.11
CA LEU A 514 -15.37 5.82 6.82
C LEU A 514 -14.52 6.59 5.80
N GLY A 515 -14.59 7.93 5.79
CA GLY A 515 -13.75 8.77 4.94
C GLY A 515 -12.26 8.62 5.24
N HIS A 516 -11.88 8.53 6.52
CA HIS A 516 -10.50 8.24 6.92
C HIS A 516 -10.09 6.83 6.52
N LEU A 517 -10.95 5.82 6.73
CA LEU A 517 -10.64 4.45 6.34
C LEU A 517 -10.50 4.29 4.83
N LEU A 518 -11.33 4.99 4.04
CA LEU A 518 -11.17 5.06 2.59
C LEU A 518 -9.84 5.71 2.21
N GLN A 519 -9.41 6.77 2.88
CA GLN A 519 -8.07 7.35 2.66
C GLN A 519 -6.96 6.35 2.98
N THR A 520 -7.09 5.59 4.06
CA THR A 520 -6.16 4.51 4.40
C THR A 520 -6.16 3.42 3.32
N ALA A 521 -7.33 2.95 2.88
CA ALA A 521 -7.44 1.95 1.82
C ALA A 521 -6.91 2.45 0.45
N GLU A 522 -7.08 3.73 0.13
CA GLU A 522 -6.44 4.39 -1.02
C GLU A 522 -4.90 4.36 -0.91
N GLN A 523 -4.35 4.61 0.28
CA GLN A 523 -2.90 4.54 0.53
C GLN A 523 -2.34 3.11 0.42
N TRP A 524 -3.14 2.11 0.77
CA TRP A 524 -2.85 0.69 0.51
C TRP A 524 -3.07 0.28 -0.96
N ASN A 525 -3.49 1.21 -1.81
CA ASN A 525 -3.80 0.94 -3.22
C ASN A 525 -4.89 -0.14 -3.39
N LEU A 526 -5.78 -0.26 -2.39
CA LEU A 526 -6.91 -1.18 -2.45
C LEU A 526 -8.01 -0.59 -3.29
N LEU A 527 -8.30 0.71 -3.11
CA LEU A 527 -9.39 1.39 -3.80
C LEU A 527 -9.10 1.71 -5.27
N THR A 528 -7.87 1.51 -5.73
CA THR A 528 -7.45 1.82 -7.09
C THR A 528 -7.91 0.73 -8.06
N VAL A 529 -8.31 1.16 -9.25
CA VAL A 529 -8.99 0.34 -10.28
C VAL A 529 -8.01 -0.25 -11.26
#